data_AF-A0A8J7Q048-F1
#
_entry.id   AF-A0A8J7Q048-F1
#
_cell.length_a   1.000
_cell.length_b   1.000
_cell.length_c   1.000
_cell.angle_alpha   90.00
_cell.angle_beta   90.00
_cell.angle_gamma   90.00
#
_symmetry.space_group_name_H-M   'P 1'
#
loop_
_entity.id
_entity.type
_entity.pdbx_description
1 polymer ?
#
loop_
_entity_poly.entity_id
_entity_poly.type
_entity_poly.pdbx_seq_one_letter_code
_entity_poly.pdbx_strand_id
1 'polypeptide(L)'
;NDPSNEWLFTDAWGVDVAVSTPRILAAMVEEAVSVGGLVQLLTLRQGQANLVEVTLPKDTPLSGRPVRDLDLPRDAALVAILRGGRVIVPVADDPFEAGDELLFVASTDVEPAIREAVGL
;
A
#
# COMPACT_ATOMS: atom_id res chain seq x y z
N ASN A 1 12.29 -27.14 -2.56
CA ASN A 1 12.02 -25.74 -2.99
C ASN A 1 10.93 -25.71 -4.04
N ASP A 2 9.76 -26.22 -3.66
CA ASP A 2 8.53 -26.20 -4.47
C ASP A 2 7.44 -25.59 -3.58
N PRO A 3 6.69 -24.57 -4.05
CA PRO A 3 5.70 -23.84 -3.24
C PRO A 3 4.52 -24.72 -2.79
N SER A 4 4.30 -25.87 -3.42
CA SER A 4 3.29 -26.84 -2.97
C SER A 4 3.62 -27.50 -1.62
N ASN A 5 4.85 -27.36 -1.13
CA ASN A 5 5.34 -27.98 0.11
C ASN A 5 5.37 -27.03 1.32
N GLU A 6 4.76 -25.85 1.23
CA GLU A 6 4.69 -24.88 2.34
C GLU A 6 4.00 -25.46 3.59
N TRP A 7 3.08 -26.42 3.42
CA TRP A 7 2.37 -27.09 4.52
C TRP A 7 3.27 -27.91 5.46
N LEU A 8 4.52 -28.20 5.07
CA LEU A 8 5.49 -28.92 5.91
C LEU A 8 6.21 -28.01 6.93
N PHE A 9 6.14 -26.68 6.77
CA PHE A 9 6.81 -25.71 7.64
C PHE A 9 5.82 -25.17 8.68
N THR A 10 5.54 -25.97 9.70
CA THR A 10 4.71 -25.60 10.85
C THR A 10 5.55 -25.56 12.13
N ASP A 11 5.07 -24.88 13.18
CA ASP A 11 5.75 -24.68 14.48
C ASP A 11 6.27 -25.98 15.12
N ALA A 12 5.71 -27.14 14.76
CA ALA A 12 6.17 -28.46 15.21
C ALA A 12 7.62 -28.79 14.79
N TRP A 13 8.20 -28.07 13.82
CA TRP A 13 9.57 -28.23 13.33
C TRP A 13 10.52 -27.06 13.65
N GLY A 14 10.12 -26.11 14.50
CA GLY A 14 11.01 -25.07 15.04
C GLY A 14 11.41 -23.99 14.04
N VAL A 15 10.51 -23.57 13.16
CA VAL A 15 10.73 -22.48 12.20
C VAL A 15 9.75 -21.35 12.52
N ASP A 16 10.19 -20.35 13.28
CA ASP A 16 9.35 -19.25 13.77
C ASP A 16 8.86 -18.27 12.67
N VAL A 17 9.42 -18.29 11.45
CA VAL A 17 8.88 -17.55 10.29
C VAL A 17 9.24 -18.26 8.97
N ALA A 18 8.24 -18.72 8.22
CA ALA A 18 8.42 -19.16 6.84
C ALA A 18 8.66 -17.94 5.94
N VAL A 19 9.93 -17.62 5.66
CA VAL A 19 10.28 -16.57 4.69
C VAL A 19 10.30 -17.19 3.29
N SER A 20 9.21 -17.01 2.55
CA SER A 20 9.12 -17.47 1.16
C SER A 20 9.84 -16.45 0.26
N THR A 21 11.10 -16.73 -0.09
CA THR A 21 11.88 -15.93 -1.06
C THR A 21 11.14 -15.68 -2.38
N PRO A 22 10.39 -16.64 -2.95
CA PRO A 22 9.56 -16.40 -4.13
C PRO A 22 8.47 -15.34 -3.92
N ARG A 23 7.85 -15.32 -2.73
CA ARG A 23 6.83 -14.31 -2.37
C ARG A 23 7.43 -12.92 -2.24
N ILE A 24 8.64 -12.82 -1.71
CA ILE A 24 9.40 -11.55 -1.64
C ILE A 24 9.76 -11.07 -3.05
N LEU A 25 10.24 -11.96 -3.92
CA LEU A 25 10.55 -11.60 -5.31
C LEU A 25 9.31 -11.21 -6.12
N ALA A 26 8.17 -11.87 -5.90
CA ALA A 26 6.91 -11.48 -6.50
C ALA A 26 6.46 -10.08 -6.05
N ALA A 27 6.57 -9.78 -4.75
CA ALA A 27 6.28 -8.45 -4.23
C ALA A 27 7.18 -7.36 -4.85
N MET A 28 8.48 -7.64 -5.05
CA MET A 28 9.42 -6.71 -5.71
C MET A 28 9.13 -6.50 -7.21
N VAL A 29 8.55 -7.50 -7.89
CA VAL A 29 8.18 -7.38 -9.31
C VAL A 29 6.84 -6.66 -9.46
N GLU A 30 5.89 -6.87 -8.55
CA GLU A 30 4.62 -6.13 -8.51
C GLU A 30 4.85 -4.63 -8.19
N GLU A 31 5.84 -4.31 -7.36
CA GLU A 31 6.32 -2.95 -7.08
C GLU A 31 6.82 -2.21 -8.35
N ALA A 32 7.29 -2.95 -9.36
CA ALA A 32 7.91 -2.34 -10.54
C ALA A 32 6.92 -1.74 -11.56
N VAL A 33 5.62 -2.07 -11.51
CA VAL A 33 4.63 -1.52 -12.46
C VAL A 33 3.22 -1.48 -11.86
N SER A 34 2.89 -0.41 -11.13
CA SER A 34 1.49 -0.05 -10.88
C SER A 34 1.34 1.47 -10.70
N VAL A 35 1.62 2.23 -11.76
CA VAL A 35 1.11 3.62 -11.80
C VAL A 35 -0.41 3.53 -11.94
N GLY A 36 -1.14 4.10 -10.98
CA GLY A 36 -2.60 4.14 -11.02
C GLY A 36 -3.29 2.87 -10.51
N GLY A 37 -2.61 1.99 -9.78
CA GLY A 37 -3.24 0.86 -9.08
C GLY A 37 -2.86 0.83 -7.60
N LEU A 38 -3.81 0.49 -6.74
CA LEU A 38 -3.59 0.27 -5.31
C LEU A 38 -2.96 -1.11 -5.10
N VAL A 39 -1.75 -1.10 -4.53
CA VAL A 39 -0.89 -2.26 -4.26
C VAL A 39 -0.90 -2.57 -2.77
N GLN A 40 -1.12 -3.83 -2.40
CA GLN A 40 -1.11 -4.25 -0.99
C GLN A 40 0.31 -4.69 -0.59
N LEU A 41 0.94 -3.94 0.32
CA LEU A 41 2.32 -4.21 0.77
C LEU A 41 2.37 -5.25 1.90
N LEU A 42 1.49 -5.12 2.89
CA LEU A 42 1.46 -6.03 4.04
C LEU A 42 0.08 -6.08 4.69
N THR A 43 -0.23 -7.22 5.30
CA THR A 43 -1.44 -7.42 6.10
C THR A 43 -1.10 -7.36 7.59
N LEU A 44 -1.83 -6.52 8.31
CA LEU A 44 -1.75 -6.32 9.75
C LEU A 44 -2.82 -7.14 10.46
N ARG A 45 -2.60 -7.42 11.76
CA ARG A 45 -3.62 -7.92 12.70
C ARG A 45 -4.49 -9.06 12.13
N GLN A 46 -3.86 -10.14 11.65
CA GLN A 46 -4.56 -11.33 11.12
C GLN A 46 -5.62 -11.01 10.03
N GLY A 47 -5.42 -9.98 9.21
CA GLY A 47 -6.34 -9.65 8.11
C GLY A 47 -7.31 -8.51 8.39
N GLN A 48 -7.22 -7.86 9.56
CA GLN A 48 -8.12 -6.76 9.91
C GLN A 48 -7.75 -5.43 9.24
N ALA A 49 -6.50 -5.26 8.84
CA ALA A 49 -6.04 -4.05 8.15
C ALA A 49 -4.89 -4.38 7.22
N ASN A 50 -4.70 -3.57 6.18
CA ASN A 50 -3.62 -3.66 5.22
C ASN A 50 -2.86 -2.33 5.16
N LEU A 51 -1.55 -2.40 4.96
CA LEU A 51 -0.79 -1.26 4.41
C LEU A 51 -0.86 -1.37 2.89
N VAL A 52 -1.41 -0.35 2.27
CA VAL A 52 -1.58 -0.26 0.82
C VAL A 52 -0.91 0.99 0.29
N GLU A 53 -0.44 0.92 -0.93
CA GLU A 53 0.27 1.99 -1.63
C GLU A 53 -0.46 2.35 -2.92
N VAL A 54 -0.49 3.64 -3.24
CA VAL A 54 -0.94 4.15 -4.53
C VAL A 54 0.08 5.14 -5.08
N THR A 55 0.60 4.90 -6.28
CA THR A 55 1.37 5.91 -7.01
C THR A 55 0.43 6.81 -7.83
N LEU A 56 0.47 8.11 -7.57
CA LEU A 56 -0.33 9.08 -8.31
C LEU A 56 0.18 9.22 -9.75
N PRO A 57 -0.68 9.06 -10.78
CA PRO A 57 -0.28 9.21 -12.16
C PRO A 57 0.04 10.68 -12.51
N LYS A 58 0.71 10.89 -13.65
CA LYS A 58 1.13 12.24 -14.08
C LYS A 58 -0.03 13.21 -14.32
N ASP A 59 -1.19 12.68 -14.69
CA ASP A 59 -2.44 13.38 -14.96
C ASP A 59 -3.44 13.31 -13.80
N THR A 60 -2.97 12.99 -12.58
CA THR A 60 -3.83 12.90 -11.40
C THR A 60 -4.64 14.20 -11.17
N PRO A 61 -5.94 14.10 -10.85
CA PRO A 61 -6.76 15.25 -10.50
C PRO A 61 -6.42 15.83 -9.11
N LEU A 62 -5.60 15.12 -8.31
CA LEU A 62 -5.18 15.58 -7.00
C LEU A 62 -4.01 16.56 -7.04
N SER A 63 -3.31 16.70 -8.16
CA SER A 63 -2.10 17.53 -8.26
C SER A 63 -2.37 18.97 -7.83
N GLY A 64 -1.61 19.45 -6.84
CA GLY A 64 -1.76 20.78 -6.25
C GLY A 64 -2.92 20.94 -5.26
N ARG A 65 -3.76 19.93 -5.06
CA ARG A 65 -4.79 19.94 -4.01
C ARG A 65 -4.15 19.64 -2.65
N PRO A 66 -4.63 20.29 -1.57
CA PRO A 66 -4.11 20.04 -0.23
C PRO A 66 -4.56 18.66 0.29
N VAL A 67 -3.78 18.02 1.17
CA VAL A 67 -4.12 16.71 1.75
C VAL A 67 -5.51 16.68 2.37
N ARG A 68 -5.95 17.78 3.01
CA ARG A 68 -7.28 17.88 3.63
C ARG A 68 -8.47 17.75 2.68
N ASP A 69 -8.23 17.92 1.38
CA ASP A 69 -9.27 17.79 0.36
C ASP A 69 -9.52 16.32 -0.03
N LEU A 70 -8.67 15.39 0.42
CA LEU A 70 -8.83 13.97 0.17
C LEU A 70 -9.88 13.40 1.13
N ASP A 71 -11.06 13.08 0.59
CA ASP A 71 -12.14 12.47 1.35
C ASP A 71 -11.94 10.95 1.45
N LEU A 72 -11.47 10.49 2.60
CA LEU A 72 -11.19 9.08 2.85
C LEU A 72 -12.34 8.39 3.58
N PRO A 73 -12.60 7.11 3.30
CA PRO A 73 -13.56 6.33 4.08
C PRO A 73 -13.09 6.22 5.54
N ARG A 74 -14.04 6.04 6.46
CA ARG A 74 -13.80 6.05 7.92
C ARG A 74 -12.69 5.11 8.40
N ASP A 75 -12.53 3.96 7.74
CA ASP A 75 -11.57 2.92 8.11
C ASP A 75 -10.32 2.92 7.22
N ALA A 76 -9.92 4.11 6.75
CA ALA A 76 -8.68 4.35 6.03
C ALA A 76 -7.96 5.59 6.55
N ALA A 77 -6.63 5.55 6.57
CA ALA A 77 -5.79 6.66 6.94
C ALA A 77 -4.58 6.78 6.01
N LEU A 78 -4.35 7.96 5.43
CA LEU A 78 -3.10 8.31 4.77
C LEU A 78 -2.02 8.51 5.85
N VAL A 79 -0.98 7.68 5.83
CA VAL A 79 0.05 7.65 6.88
C VAL A 79 1.39 8.23 6.44
N ALA A 80 1.69 8.20 5.14
CA ALA A 80 2.91 8.77 4.58
C ALA A 80 2.74 9.10 3.09
N ILE A 81 3.53 10.08 2.63
CA ILE A 81 3.74 10.37 1.22
C ILE A 81 5.23 10.16 0.94
N LEU A 82 5.58 9.33 -0.05
CA LEU A 82 6.95 9.21 -0.55
C LEU A 82 7.11 10.10 -1.78
N ARG A 83 8.03 11.06 -1.70
CA ARG A 83 8.28 12.04 -2.77
C ARG A 83 9.78 12.21 -3.00
N GLY A 84 10.25 11.79 -4.16
CA GLY A 84 11.66 11.92 -4.55
C GLY A 84 12.62 11.26 -3.55
N GLY A 85 12.26 10.07 -3.05
CA GLY A 85 13.07 9.30 -2.09
C GLY A 85 13.02 9.82 -0.65
N ARG A 86 12.09 10.73 -0.32
CA ARG A 86 11.88 11.25 1.04
C ARG A 86 10.53 10.82 1.56
N VAL A 87 10.47 10.52 2.86
CA VAL A 87 9.22 10.26 3.59
C VAL A 87 8.67 11.58 4.13
N ILE A 88 7.42 11.88 3.80
CA ILE A 88 6.68 13.06 4.26
C ILE A 88 5.52 12.58 5.13
N VAL A 89 5.41 13.13 6.34
CA VAL A 89 4.23 12.95 7.18
C VAL A 89 3.13 13.88 6.65
N PRO A 90 1.95 13.38 6.26
CA PRO A 90 0.93 14.22 5.63
C PRO A 90 0.42 15.29 6.60
N VAL A 91 0.52 16.56 6.23
CA VAL A 91 -0.12 17.68 6.91
C VAL A 91 -1.25 18.21 6.03
N ALA A 92 -2.32 18.70 6.64
CA ALA A 92 -3.54 19.16 5.97
C ALA A 92 -3.31 20.12 4.78
N ASP A 93 -2.28 20.97 4.85
CA ASP A 93 -1.97 22.00 3.84
C ASP A 93 -0.92 21.57 2.82
N ASP A 94 -0.34 20.37 2.97
CA ASP A 94 0.63 19.88 2.00
C ASP A 94 -0.07 19.60 0.67
N PRO A 95 0.48 20.07 -0.46
CA PRO A 95 -0.07 19.75 -1.77
C PRO A 95 0.34 18.33 -2.17
N PHE A 96 -0.57 17.58 -2.79
CA PHE A 96 -0.21 16.40 -3.56
C PHE A 96 0.55 16.78 -4.83
N GLU A 97 1.50 15.94 -5.24
CA GLU A 97 2.26 16.08 -6.48
C GLU A 97 2.13 14.82 -7.33
N ALA A 98 2.20 14.99 -8.65
CA ALA A 98 2.26 13.87 -9.58
C ALA A 98 3.49 12.99 -9.30
N GLY A 99 3.29 11.67 -9.24
CA GLY A 99 4.33 10.71 -8.88
C GLY A 99 4.55 10.55 -7.38
N ASP A 100 3.74 11.18 -6.53
CA ASP A 100 3.69 10.83 -5.11
C ASP A 100 3.26 9.37 -4.95
N GLU A 101 3.94 8.65 -4.05
CA GLU A 101 3.48 7.34 -3.57
C GLU A 101 2.79 7.55 -2.22
N LEU A 102 1.48 7.33 -2.20
CA LEU A 102 0.62 7.51 -1.04
C LEU A 102 0.50 6.17 -0.29
N LEU A 103 0.92 6.13 0.96
CA LEU A 103 0.77 4.97 1.83
C LEU A 103 -0.45 5.14 2.73
N PHE A 104 -1.33 4.15 2.71
CA PHE A 104 -2.53 4.09 3.55
C PHE A 104 -2.50 2.87 4.45
N VAL A 105 -3.02 3.02 5.67
CA VAL A 105 -3.47 1.88 6.48
C VAL A 105 -5.00 1.85 6.38
N ALA A 106 -5.55 0.71 5.96
CA ALA A 106 -7.00 0.60 5.75
C ALA A 106 -7.53 -0.81 6.01
N SER A 107 -8.81 -0.93 6.32
CA SER A 107 -9.51 -2.22 6.29
C SER A 107 -9.67 -2.71 4.84
N THR A 108 -9.61 -4.03 4.63
CA THR A 108 -9.68 -4.65 3.29
C THR A 108 -10.93 -4.27 2.50
N ASP A 109 -12.07 -4.06 3.19
CA ASP A 109 -13.36 -3.76 2.59
C ASP A 109 -13.48 -2.32 2.04
N VAL A 110 -12.61 -1.40 2.48
CA VAL A 110 -12.65 0.01 2.06
C VAL A 110 -11.59 0.39 1.01
N GLU A 111 -10.68 -0.53 0.65
CA GLU A 111 -9.68 -0.29 -0.40
C GLU A 111 -10.27 0.16 -1.75
N PRO A 112 -11.44 -0.34 -2.23
CA PRO A 112 -12.06 0.18 -3.44
C PRO A 112 -12.45 1.67 -3.33
N ALA A 113 -12.93 2.11 -2.16
CA ALA A 113 -13.29 3.50 -1.93
C ALA A 113 -12.05 4.42 -1.86
N ILE A 114 -10.91 3.89 -1.41
CA ILE A 114 -9.62 4.62 -1.48
C ILE A 114 -9.25 4.89 -2.93
N ARG A 115 -9.38 3.88 -3.83
CA ARG A 115 -9.11 4.05 -5.27
C ARG A 115 -9.97 5.17 -5.87
N GLU A 116 -11.27 5.15 -5.58
CA GLU A 116 -12.19 6.21 -6.03
C GLU A 116 -11.80 7.60 -5.50
N ALA A 117 -11.44 7.70 -4.22
CA ALA A 117 -11.04 8.96 -3.59
C ALA A 117 -9.79 9.59 -4.22
N VAL A 118 -8.85 8.76 -4.68
CA VAL A 118 -7.63 9.23 -5.37
C VAL A 118 -7.80 9.40 -6.89
N GLY A 119 -9.00 9.11 -7.41
CA GLY A 119 -9.35 9.26 -8.83
C GLY A 119 -8.83 8.13 -9.72
N LEU A 120 -8.76 6.91 -9.19
CA LEU A 120 -8.32 5.69 -9.88
C LEU A 120 -9.43 4.62 -9.97
#